data_AF-A0A950CRA9-F1
#
_entry.id   AF-A0A950CRA9-F1
#
_cell.length_a   1.000
_cell.length_b   1.000
_cell.length_c   1.000
_cell.angle_alpha   90.00
_cell.angle_beta   90.00
_cell.angle_gamma   90.00
#
_symmetry.space_group_name_H-M   'P 1'
#
loop_
_entity.id
_entity.type
_entity.pdbx_description
1 polymer ?
#
loop_
_entity_poly.entity_id
_entity_poly.type
_entity_poly.pdbx_seq_one_letter_code
_entity_poly.pdbx_strand_id
1 'polypeptide(L)'
;MSNKQRWRADIARKVAEDLTAEMAPRCDRIEIAGSLRRSKPDVGDIEILFAPRIDQVRVPGELFPKSGSLADELLEQWLAKGVITKRFNVNGTTTWGNLNKLALHTGSSIPIDFFATTAERWFVSLVVRTGSAEMNTRLASRALRRGMQLHAYGVLENRKTGEQIVPQSEREVFERLGVPYREPAER
;
A
#
# COMPACT_ATOMS: atom_id res chain seq x y z
N MET A 1 -17.09 -6.87 -20.15
CA MET A 1 -16.01 -6.88 -19.13
C MET A 1 -14.79 -6.29 -19.78
N SER A 2 -14.34 -5.10 -19.37
CA SER A 2 -13.10 -4.53 -19.92
C SER A 2 -11.95 -5.45 -19.53
N ASN A 3 -11.30 -6.04 -20.53
CA ASN A 3 -10.15 -6.92 -20.32
C ASN A 3 -8.99 -6.02 -19.85
N LYS A 4 -8.90 -5.81 -18.53
CA LYS A 4 -7.83 -4.99 -17.94
C LYS A 4 -6.49 -5.59 -18.39
N GLN A 5 -5.67 -4.76 -19.02
CA GLN A 5 -4.30 -5.11 -19.36
C GLN A 5 -3.59 -5.70 -18.14
N ARG A 6 -2.79 -6.73 -18.37
CA ARG A 6 -1.94 -7.36 -17.35
C ARG A 6 -0.50 -7.36 -17.81
N TRP A 7 0.40 -7.38 -16.87
CA TRP A 7 1.84 -7.42 -17.09
C TRP A 7 2.41 -8.68 -16.46
N ARG A 8 3.43 -9.24 -17.10
CA ARG A 8 4.19 -10.36 -16.53
C ARG A 8 4.82 -9.92 -15.21
N ALA A 9 4.78 -10.80 -14.23
CA ALA A 9 5.24 -10.51 -12.88
C ALA A 9 6.74 -10.24 -12.78
N ASP A 10 7.57 -10.82 -13.66
CA ASP A 10 9.02 -10.56 -13.68
C ASP A 10 9.33 -9.11 -14.07
N ILE A 11 8.67 -8.59 -15.11
CA ILE A 11 8.79 -7.19 -15.53
C ILE A 11 8.30 -6.25 -14.43
N ALA A 12 7.10 -6.51 -13.89
CA ALA A 12 6.54 -5.68 -12.83
C ALA A 12 7.36 -5.74 -11.53
N ARG A 13 7.91 -6.91 -11.19
CA ARG A 13 8.79 -7.09 -10.03
C ARG A 13 10.06 -6.27 -10.16
N LYS A 14 10.70 -6.27 -11.33
CA LYS A 14 11.92 -5.47 -11.55
C LYS A 14 11.66 -3.98 -11.30
N VAL A 15 10.57 -3.45 -11.85
CA VAL A 15 10.16 -2.04 -11.62
C VAL A 15 9.86 -1.80 -10.13
N ALA A 16 9.14 -2.70 -9.47
CA ALA A 16 8.82 -2.56 -8.06
C ALA A 16 10.07 -2.59 -7.16
N GLU A 17 11.04 -3.46 -7.46
CA GLU A 17 12.30 -3.57 -6.73
C GLU A 17 13.16 -2.32 -6.91
N ASP A 18 13.27 -1.78 -8.13
CA ASP A 18 14.04 -0.56 -8.39
C ASP A 18 13.45 0.65 -7.64
N LEU A 19 12.12 0.83 -7.71
CA LEU A 19 11.42 1.90 -7.00
C LEU A 19 11.51 1.73 -5.47
N THR A 20 11.37 0.51 -4.95
CA THR A 20 11.46 0.27 -3.50
C THR A 20 12.88 0.40 -2.96
N ALA A 21 13.90 0.09 -3.75
CA ALA A 21 15.30 0.28 -3.38
C ALA A 21 15.64 1.77 -3.22
N GLU A 22 15.22 2.64 -4.15
CA GLU A 22 15.34 4.10 -4.01
C GLU A 22 14.40 4.64 -2.91
N MET A 23 13.25 3.97 -2.74
CA MET A 23 12.24 4.08 -1.69
C MET A 23 12.78 4.03 -0.25
N ALA A 24 13.50 2.93 0.03
CA ALA A 24 13.78 2.44 1.37
C ALA A 24 14.55 3.43 2.26
N PRO A 25 15.56 4.19 1.76
CA PRO A 25 16.24 5.20 2.56
C PRO A 25 15.36 6.35 3.04
N ARG A 26 14.09 6.44 2.63
CA ARG A 26 13.12 7.47 3.06
C ARG A 26 11.98 6.93 3.90
N CYS A 27 12.03 5.64 4.22
CA CYS A 27 11.00 4.94 4.97
C CYS A 27 11.60 4.33 6.24
N ASP A 28 10.78 4.15 7.27
CA ASP A 28 11.06 3.26 8.40
C ASP A 28 10.81 1.81 7.99
N ARG A 29 9.83 1.60 7.11
CA ARG A 29 9.50 0.29 6.55
C ARG A 29 8.90 0.44 5.16
N ILE A 30 9.19 -0.51 4.27
CA ILE A 30 8.65 -0.55 2.90
C ILE A 30 8.54 -2.01 2.46
N GLU A 31 7.50 -2.33 1.69
CA GLU A 31 7.26 -3.68 1.19
C GLU A 31 6.46 -3.65 -0.12
N ILE A 32 6.84 -4.52 -1.06
CA ILE A 32 6.03 -4.81 -2.25
C ILE A 32 4.87 -5.71 -1.83
N ALA A 33 3.64 -5.28 -2.07
CA ALA A 33 2.42 -5.99 -1.70
C ALA A 33 1.68 -6.56 -2.93
N GLY A 34 0.36 -6.67 -2.84
CA GLY A 34 -0.50 -7.06 -3.95
C GLY A 34 -0.16 -8.42 -4.54
N SER A 35 -0.45 -8.55 -5.84
CA SER A 35 -0.29 -9.82 -6.56
C SER A 35 1.17 -10.25 -6.71
N LEU A 36 2.12 -9.30 -6.68
CA LEU A 36 3.56 -9.59 -6.68
C LEU A 36 3.99 -10.32 -5.39
N ARG A 37 3.48 -9.90 -4.23
CA ARG A 37 3.74 -10.57 -2.94
C ARG A 37 3.09 -11.95 -2.85
N ARG A 38 2.00 -12.17 -3.57
CA ARG A 38 1.34 -13.48 -3.71
C ARG A 38 1.89 -14.34 -4.85
N SER A 39 3.00 -13.93 -5.48
CA SER A 39 3.69 -14.68 -6.54
C SER A 39 2.80 -15.06 -7.73
N LYS A 40 1.83 -14.22 -8.09
CA LYS A 40 1.02 -14.46 -9.30
C LYS A 40 1.87 -14.25 -10.56
N PRO A 41 1.68 -15.04 -11.64
CA PRO A 41 2.48 -14.94 -12.86
C PRO A 41 2.23 -13.65 -13.65
N ASP A 42 1.03 -13.08 -13.53
CA ASP A 42 0.64 -11.81 -14.13
C ASP A 42 -0.01 -10.90 -13.10
N VAL A 43 0.22 -9.59 -13.21
CA VAL A 43 -0.30 -8.57 -12.30
C VAL A 43 -1.02 -7.46 -13.07
N GLY A 44 -1.97 -6.78 -12.41
CA GLY A 44 -2.65 -5.61 -12.99
C GLY A 44 -1.97 -4.28 -12.63
N ASP A 45 -1.16 -4.30 -11.59
CA ASP A 45 -0.53 -3.14 -10.97
C ASP A 45 0.58 -3.61 -10.00
N ILE A 46 1.41 -2.65 -9.61
CA ILE A 46 2.39 -2.76 -8.52
C ILE A 46 1.77 -2.09 -7.29
N GLU A 47 1.74 -2.77 -6.15
CA GLU A 47 1.34 -2.18 -4.87
C GLU A 47 2.57 -2.03 -3.97
N ILE A 48 2.82 -0.82 -3.46
CA ILE A 48 3.92 -0.54 -2.53
C ILE A 48 3.32 0.00 -1.23
N LEU A 49 3.51 -0.73 -0.13
CA LEU A 49 3.16 -0.26 1.21
C LEU A 49 4.41 0.32 1.87
N PHE A 50 4.29 1.50 2.49
CA PHE A 50 5.41 2.14 3.16
C PHE A 50 4.98 2.90 4.42
N ALA A 51 5.90 2.96 5.38
CA ALA A 51 5.85 3.82 6.54
C ALA A 51 6.93 4.89 6.36
N PRO A 52 6.56 6.14 6.02
CA PRO A 52 7.54 7.17 5.69
C PRO A 52 8.27 7.64 6.94
N ARG A 53 9.57 7.94 6.78
CA ARG A 53 10.29 8.74 7.77
C ARG A 53 9.84 10.19 7.68
N ILE A 54 9.62 10.79 8.84
CA ILE A 54 9.26 12.20 8.97
C ILE A 54 10.50 12.99 9.35
N ASP A 55 10.85 13.96 8.52
CA ASP A 55 12.01 14.84 8.71
C ASP A 55 11.79 16.18 7.99
N GLN A 56 12.79 17.05 7.95
CA GLN A 56 12.77 18.32 7.24
C GLN A 56 12.74 18.11 5.73
N VAL A 57 11.62 18.45 5.09
CA VAL A 57 11.41 18.41 3.64
C VAL A 57 11.32 19.82 3.06
N ARG A 58 11.70 19.96 1.80
CA ARG A 58 11.53 21.19 1.03
C ARG A 58 10.14 21.20 0.39
N VAL A 59 9.37 22.23 0.69
CA VAL A 59 8.05 22.43 0.09
C VAL A 59 8.12 23.60 -0.89
N PRO A 60 7.69 23.44 -2.14
CA PRO A 60 7.65 24.54 -3.10
C PRO A 60 6.86 25.74 -2.57
N GLY A 61 7.46 26.94 -2.65
CA GLY A 61 6.85 28.19 -2.17
C GLY A 61 7.09 28.50 -0.69
N GLU A 62 7.70 27.60 0.07
CA GLU A 62 8.07 27.85 1.48
C GLU A 62 9.53 28.32 1.60
N LEU A 63 9.78 29.31 2.45
CA LEU A 63 11.11 29.89 2.66
C LEU A 63 12.02 28.97 3.51
N PHE A 64 11.42 28.16 4.38
CA PHE A 64 12.12 27.27 5.30
C PHE A 64 11.62 25.83 5.14
N PRO A 65 12.49 24.82 5.36
CA PRO A 65 12.06 23.43 5.43
C PRO A 65 10.95 23.24 6.48
N LYS A 66 10.06 22.27 6.21
CA LYS A 66 8.99 21.88 7.12
C LYS A 66 9.13 20.42 7.48
N SER A 67 8.62 20.02 8.64
CA SER A 67 8.47 18.61 8.98
C SER A 67 7.48 17.94 8.02
N GLY A 68 7.89 16.84 7.38
CA GLY A 68 7.07 16.13 6.42
C GLY A 68 7.64 14.77 6.01
N SER A 69 6.91 14.07 5.16
CA SER A 69 7.27 12.73 4.68
C SER A 69 8.39 12.82 3.65
N LEU A 70 9.55 12.24 3.99
CA LEU A 70 10.68 12.14 3.06
C LEU A 70 10.33 11.30 1.81
N ALA A 71 9.43 10.32 1.95
CA ALA A 71 8.96 9.52 0.83
C ALA A 71 8.06 10.34 -0.10
N ASP A 72 7.19 11.19 0.44
CA ASP A 72 6.32 12.05 -0.39
C ASP A 72 7.15 13.09 -1.15
N GLU A 73 8.18 13.68 -0.53
CA GLU A 73 9.14 14.55 -1.22
C GLU A 73 9.78 13.84 -2.43
N LEU A 74 10.19 12.59 -2.28
CA LEU A 74 10.75 11.80 -3.36
C LEU A 74 9.71 11.48 -4.46
N LEU A 75 8.47 11.17 -4.11
CA LEU A 75 7.40 10.96 -5.09
C LEU A 75 7.14 12.22 -5.93
N GLU A 76 7.18 13.41 -5.32
CA GLU A 76 7.10 14.68 -6.06
C GLU A 76 8.33 14.90 -6.96
N GLN A 77 9.54 14.52 -6.52
CA GLN A 77 10.72 14.55 -7.38
C GLN A 77 10.60 13.61 -8.58
N TRP A 78 10.05 12.40 -8.39
CA TRP A 78 9.80 11.46 -9.49
C TRP A 78 8.77 11.99 -10.48
N LEU A 79 7.71 12.66 -10.01
CA LEU A 79 6.76 13.36 -10.89
C LEU A 79 7.47 14.45 -11.71
N ALA A 80 8.28 15.28 -11.06
CA ALA A 80 9.00 16.37 -11.73
C ALA A 80 10.03 15.85 -12.77
N LYS A 81 10.67 14.71 -12.49
CA LYS A 81 11.61 14.04 -13.41
C LYS A 81 10.92 13.18 -14.47
N GLY A 82 9.61 12.98 -14.39
CA GLY A 82 8.85 12.12 -15.30
C GLY A 82 9.08 10.62 -15.11
N VAL A 83 9.61 10.17 -13.97
CA VAL A 83 9.75 8.74 -13.63
C VAL A 83 8.37 8.09 -13.50
N ILE A 84 7.44 8.84 -12.89
CA ILE A 84 6.03 8.47 -12.77
C ILE A 84 5.14 9.62 -13.22
N THR A 85 3.88 9.32 -13.53
CA THR A 85 2.81 10.30 -13.75
C THR A 85 1.61 9.97 -12.87
N LYS A 86 0.79 10.97 -12.53
CA LYS A 86 -0.47 10.71 -11.78
C LYS A 86 -1.44 9.94 -12.67
N ARG A 87 -1.99 8.84 -12.15
CA ARG A 87 -2.96 8.01 -12.88
C ARG A 87 -4.36 8.60 -12.74
N PHE A 88 -5.01 8.86 -13.87
CA PHE A 88 -6.41 9.28 -13.92
C PHE A 88 -7.34 8.08 -13.76
N ASN A 89 -8.40 8.26 -12.98
CA ASN A 89 -9.50 7.30 -12.90
C ASN A 89 -10.51 7.52 -14.05
N VAL A 90 -11.54 6.66 -14.09
CA VAL A 90 -12.60 6.72 -15.12
C VAL A 90 -13.38 8.04 -15.14
N ASN A 91 -13.37 8.79 -14.03
CA ASN A 91 -14.04 10.07 -13.90
C ASN A 91 -13.11 11.26 -14.22
N GLY A 92 -11.91 11.00 -14.73
CA GLY A 92 -10.92 12.03 -15.05
C GLY A 92 -10.28 12.68 -13.83
N THR A 93 -10.40 12.10 -12.63
CA THR A 93 -9.74 12.61 -11.42
C THR A 93 -8.55 11.74 -11.03
N THR A 94 -7.55 12.33 -10.38
CA THR A 94 -6.37 11.61 -9.87
C THR A 94 -6.49 11.40 -8.36
N THR A 95 -5.92 10.31 -7.86
CA THR A 95 -5.78 10.07 -6.42
C THR A 95 -4.34 10.32 -6.01
N TRP A 96 -4.12 11.37 -5.22
CA TRP A 96 -2.80 11.78 -4.75
C TRP A 96 -2.87 12.30 -3.30
N GLY A 97 -3.41 11.48 -2.41
CA GLY A 97 -3.63 11.83 -1.00
C GLY A 97 -2.49 11.38 -0.09
N ASN A 98 -2.60 11.71 1.20
CA ASN A 98 -1.59 11.35 2.19
C ASN A 98 -1.44 9.84 2.35
N LEU A 99 -2.55 9.09 2.38
CA LEU A 99 -2.55 7.65 2.62
C LEU A 99 -2.47 6.80 1.34
N ASN A 100 -2.88 7.34 0.21
CA ASN A 100 -2.91 6.62 -1.06
C ASN A 100 -2.65 7.53 -2.25
N LYS A 101 -1.76 7.08 -3.12
CA LYS A 101 -1.34 7.80 -4.34
C LYS A 101 -1.31 6.79 -5.50
N LEU A 102 -1.98 7.12 -6.60
CA LEU A 102 -2.07 6.24 -7.77
C LEU A 102 -1.28 6.86 -8.92
N ALA A 103 -0.31 6.11 -9.41
CA ALA A 103 0.62 6.54 -10.45
C ALA A 103 0.64 5.56 -11.62
N LEU A 104 1.29 6.00 -12.70
CA LEU A 104 1.72 5.18 -13.81
C LEU A 104 3.24 5.30 -13.91
N HIS A 105 3.95 4.18 -13.94
CA HIS A 105 5.38 4.20 -14.24
C HIS A 105 5.58 4.59 -15.71
N THR A 106 6.31 5.66 -15.98
CA THR A 106 6.43 6.19 -17.35
C THR A 106 7.15 5.22 -18.27
N GLY A 107 8.22 4.57 -17.80
CA GLY A 107 9.04 3.70 -18.66
C GLY A 107 8.41 2.36 -19.03
N SER A 108 7.48 1.84 -18.22
CA SER A 108 6.85 0.52 -18.45
C SER A 108 5.34 0.58 -18.65
N SER A 109 4.73 1.74 -18.43
CA SER A 109 3.27 1.93 -18.40
C SER A 109 2.55 1.04 -17.38
N ILE A 110 3.27 0.52 -16.37
CA ILE A 110 2.66 -0.29 -15.31
C ILE A 110 2.04 0.64 -14.27
N PRO A 111 0.77 0.43 -13.87
CA PRO A 111 0.19 1.20 -12.79
C PRO A 111 0.84 0.88 -11.45
N ILE A 112 1.03 1.91 -10.62
CA ILE A 112 1.61 1.79 -9.29
C ILE A 112 0.69 2.43 -8.26
N ASP A 113 0.36 1.68 -7.22
CA ASP A 113 -0.44 2.13 -6.10
C ASP A 113 0.47 2.21 -4.86
N PHE A 114 0.73 3.43 -4.43
CA PHE A 114 1.50 3.73 -3.23
C PHE A 114 0.56 3.90 -2.05
N PHE A 115 0.79 3.15 -0.97
CA PHE A 115 0.01 3.20 0.26
C PHE A 115 0.89 3.57 1.44
N ALA A 116 0.58 4.71 2.07
CA ALA A 116 1.27 5.13 3.28
C ALA A 116 0.53 4.59 4.52
N THR A 117 1.30 4.17 5.52
CA THR A 117 0.83 3.79 6.85
C THR A 117 1.88 4.20 7.90
N THR A 118 1.68 3.82 9.17
CA THR A 118 2.70 3.98 10.22
C THR A 118 3.29 2.63 10.61
N ALA A 119 4.43 2.64 11.31
CA ALA A 119 5.07 1.41 11.78
C ALA A 119 4.15 0.60 12.69
N GLU A 120 3.37 1.27 13.54
CA GLU A 120 2.39 0.63 14.42
C GLU A 120 1.29 -0.04 13.59
N ARG A 121 0.71 0.69 12.63
CA ARG A 121 -0.43 0.28 11.79
C ARG A 121 -0.07 -0.72 10.68
N TRP A 122 1.15 -1.23 10.70
CA TRP A 122 1.74 -1.95 9.58
C TRP A 122 1.02 -3.24 9.22
N PHE A 123 0.78 -4.14 10.17
CA PHE A 123 0.43 -5.53 9.83
C PHE A 123 -0.97 -5.69 9.26
N VAL A 124 -1.96 -4.96 9.76
CA VAL A 124 -3.30 -4.93 9.14
C VAL A 124 -3.23 -4.33 7.74
N SER A 125 -2.46 -3.24 7.57
CA SER A 125 -2.28 -2.61 6.25
C SER A 125 -1.63 -3.60 5.27
N LEU A 126 -0.57 -4.29 5.69
CA LEU A 126 0.14 -5.27 4.87
C LEU A 126 -0.76 -6.46 4.50
N VAL A 127 -1.56 -7.00 5.44
CA VAL A 127 -2.51 -8.07 5.12
C VAL A 127 -3.51 -7.62 4.06
N VAL A 128 -4.08 -6.43 4.22
CA VAL A 128 -5.09 -5.89 3.28
C VAL A 128 -4.48 -5.61 1.90
N ARG A 129 -3.29 -5.00 1.82
CA ARG A 129 -2.58 -4.78 0.55
C ARG A 129 -2.04 -6.06 -0.05
N THR A 130 -1.70 -7.06 0.75
CA THR A 130 -1.35 -8.38 0.21
C THR A 130 -2.56 -9.05 -0.43
N GLY A 131 -3.78 -8.83 0.07
CA GLY A 131 -4.99 -9.45 -0.46
C GLY A 131 -4.96 -10.99 -0.33
N SER A 132 -5.68 -11.74 -1.17
CA SER A 132 -6.51 -11.31 -2.31
C SER A 132 -7.80 -10.55 -1.90
N ALA A 133 -8.57 -10.07 -2.88
CA ALA A 133 -9.88 -9.46 -2.64
C ALA A 133 -10.86 -10.44 -1.93
N GLU A 134 -10.76 -11.73 -2.24
CA GLU A 134 -11.53 -12.78 -1.57
C GLU A 134 -11.10 -12.92 -0.11
N MET A 135 -9.78 -12.98 0.15
CA MET A 135 -9.25 -13.05 1.52
C MET A 135 -9.65 -11.81 2.34
N ASN A 136 -9.55 -10.62 1.76
CA ASN A 136 -9.97 -9.38 2.40
C ASN A 136 -11.46 -9.38 2.75
N THR A 137 -12.31 -9.82 1.81
CA THR A 137 -13.77 -9.98 2.05
C THR A 137 -14.03 -10.96 3.18
N ARG A 138 -13.31 -12.08 3.23
CA ARG A 138 -13.43 -13.08 4.30
C ARG A 138 -13.03 -12.51 5.66
N LEU A 139 -11.88 -11.82 5.75
CA LEU A 139 -11.39 -11.20 6.98
C LEU A 139 -12.36 -10.12 7.47
N ALA A 140 -12.80 -9.21 6.60
CA ALA A 140 -13.77 -8.17 6.95
C ALA A 140 -15.10 -8.78 7.45
N SER A 141 -15.60 -9.81 6.77
CA SER A 141 -16.82 -10.52 7.18
C SER A 141 -16.67 -11.19 8.56
N ARG A 142 -15.48 -11.74 8.87
CA ARG A 142 -15.18 -12.32 10.19
C ARG A 142 -15.03 -11.26 11.27
N ALA A 143 -14.47 -10.09 10.96
CA ALA A 143 -14.40 -8.96 11.88
C ALA A 143 -15.80 -8.54 12.31
N LEU A 144 -16.70 -8.30 11.34
CA LEU A 144 -18.08 -7.89 11.61
C LEU A 144 -18.83 -8.91 12.47
N ARG A 145 -18.70 -10.21 12.18
CA ARG A 145 -19.31 -11.28 12.99
C ARG A 145 -18.81 -11.34 14.43
N ARG A 146 -17.63 -10.79 14.71
CA ARG A 146 -17.05 -10.69 16.06
C ARG A 146 -17.29 -9.33 16.72
N GLY A 147 -18.14 -8.48 16.15
CA GLY A 147 -18.36 -7.13 16.67
C GLY A 147 -17.16 -6.19 16.47
N MET A 148 -16.26 -6.52 15.53
CA MET A 148 -15.11 -5.71 15.15
C MET A 148 -15.27 -5.15 13.74
N GLN A 149 -14.45 -4.17 13.39
CA GLN A 149 -14.30 -3.64 12.05
C GLN A 149 -12.83 -3.72 11.61
N LEU A 150 -12.59 -4.20 10.39
CA LEU A 150 -11.26 -4.23 9.79
C LEU A 150 -11.03 -2.93 9.01
N HIS A 151 -10.12 -2.08 9.47
CA HIS A 151 -9.76 -0.85 8.77
C HIS A 151 -8.52 -1.06 7.92
N ALA A 152 -8.64 -0.81 6.62
CA ALA A 152 -7.58 -1.06 5.64
C ALA A 152 -6.26 -0.33 5.91
N TYR A 153 -6.30 0.75 6.71
CA TYR A 153 -5.13 1.54 7.12
C TYR A 153 -4.67 1.21 8.55
N GLY A 154 -4.86 -0.03 8.98
CA GLY A 154 -3.94 -0.62 9.96
C GLY A 154 -4.49 -0.99 11.34
N VAL A 155 -5.80 -0.96 11.55
CA VAL A 155 -6.40 -1.32 12.85
C VAL A 155 -7.58 -2.28 12.72
N LEU A 156 -7.77 -3.09 13.76
CA LEU A 156 -9.05 -3.72 14.07
C LEU A 156 -9.74 -2.85 15.13
N GLU A 157 -10.97 -2.43 14.90
CA GLU A 157 -11.71 -1.61 15.87
C GLU A 157 -12.84 -2.42 16.51
N ASN A 158 -12.94 -2.41 17.83
CA ASN A 158 -14.09 -2.93 18.53
C ASN A 158 -15.27 -1.96 18.35
N ARG A 159 -16.33 -2.41 17.68
CA ARG A 159 -17.46 -1.53 17.33
C ARG A 159 -18.33 -1.12 18.52
N LYS A 160 -18.19 -1.78 19.68
CA LYS A 160 -18.93 -1.43 20.90
C LYS A 160 -18.20 -0.40 21.73
N THR A 161 -16.88 -0.54 21.87
CA THR A 161 -16.06 0.29 22.76
C THR A 161 -15.29 1.38 22.01
N GLY A 162 -15.16 1.28 20.69
CA GLY A 162 -14.29 2.13 19.87
C GLY A 162 -12.80 1.83 20.03
N GLU A 163 -12.44 0.79 20.79
CA GLU A 163 -11.05 0.43 21.05
C GLU A 163 -10.35 -0.04 19.77
N GLN A 164 -9.20 0.57 19.46
CA GLN A 164 -8.37 0.19 18.32
C GLN A 164 -7.29 -0.80 18.75
N ILE A 165 -7.28 -1.96 18.10
CA ILE A 165 -6.31 -3.02 18.26
C ILE A 165 -5.34 -2.95 17.09
N VAL A 166 -4.05 -2.96 17.42
CA VAL A 166 -2.93 -2.90 16.47
C VAL A 166 -2.14 -4.21 16.54
N PRO A 167 -2.45 -5.19 15.67
CA PRO A 167 -1.73 -6.46 15.63
C PRO A 167 -0.23 -6.27 15.34
N GLN A 168 0.60 -7.07 16.00
CA GLN A 168 2.07 -7.05 15.93
C GLN A 168 2.64 -8.06 14.93
N SER A 169 1.78 -8.79 14.21
CA SER A 169 2.18 -9.66 13.10
C SER A 169 1.02 -9.88 12.13
N GLU A 170 1.30 -10.33 10.90
CA GLU A 170 0.23 -10.77 9.99
C GLU A 170 -0.57 -11.92 10.62
N ARG A 171 0.09 -12.89 11.26
CA ARG A 171 -0.55 -14.02 11.94
C ARG A 171 -1.55 -13.56 13.00
N GLU A 172 -1.20 -12.57 13.81
CA GLU A 172 -2.11 -12.04 14.83
C GLU A 172 -3.39 -11.45 14.20
N VAL A 173 -3.31 -10.79 13.04
CA VAL A 173 -4.50 -10.30 12.31
C VAL A 173 -5.48 -11.46 12.06
N PHE A 174 -4.97 -12.58 11.57
CA PHE A 174 -5.77 -13.77 11.28
C PHE A 174 -6.35 -14.42 12.54
N GLU A 175 -5.53 -14.54 13.59
CA GLU A 175 -5.92 -15.13 14.88
C GLU A 175 -7.02 -14.33 15.58
N ARG A 176 -6.88 -13.00 15.67
CA ARG A 176 -7.90 -12.09 16.22
C ARG A 176 -9.24 -12.23 15.49
N LEU A 177 -9.16 -12.45 14.18
CA LEU A 177 -10.33 -12.68 13.32
C LEU A 177 -10.72 -14.15 13.21
N GLY A 178 -10.10 -15.05 13.99
CA GLY A 178 -10.28 -16.50 13.96
C GLY A 178 -10.42 -17.07 12.56
N VAL A 179 -9.52 -16.66 11.68
CA VAL A 179 -9.29 -17.22 10.35
C VAL A 179 -7.95 -17.95 10.40
N PRO A 180 -7.83 -19.18 9.87
CA PRO A 180 -6.53 -19.83 9.77
C PRO A 180 -5.55 -18.96 8.98
N TYR A 181 -4.35 -18.76 9.53
CA TYR A 181 -3.29 -18.05 8.84
C TYR A 181 -2.90 -18.76 7.54
N ARG A 182 -2.57 -17.97 6.52
CA ARG A 182 -2.08 -18.43 5.23
C ARG A 182 -0.90 -17.60 4.80
N GLU A 183 0.12 -18.23 4.22
CA GLU A 183 1.23 -17.49 3.64
C GLU A 183 0.75 -16.67 2.43
N PRO A 184 1.42 -15.56 2.07
CA PRO A 184 0.98 -14.69 0.97
C PRO A 184 0.65 -15.42 -0.34
N ALA A 185 1.44 -16.44 -0.72
CA ALA A 185 1.21 -17.22 -1.94
C ALA A 185 -0.07 -18.08 -1.92
N GLU A 186 -0.64 -18.34 -0.74
CA GLU A 186 -1.81 -19.20 -0.50
C GLU A 186 -3.12 -18.39 -0.31
N ARG A 187 -3.06 -17.06 -0.47
CA ARG A 187 -4.17 -16.10 -0.26
C ARG A 187 -4.87 -15.66 -1.55
#